data_AF-A0A2V3JJL2-F1
#
_entry.id   AF-A0A2V3JJL2-F1
#
_cell.length_a   1.000
_cell.length_b   1.000
_cell.length_c   1.000
_cell.angle_alpha   90.00
_cell.angle_beta   90.00
_cell.angle_gamma   90.00
#
_symmetry.space_group_name_H-M   'P 1'
#
loop_
_entity.id
_entity.type
_entity.pdbx_description
1 polymer ?
#
loop_
_entity_poly.entity_id
_entity_poly.type
_entity_poly.pdbx_seq_one_letter_code
_entity_poly.pdbx_strand_id
1 'polypeptide(L)'
;MTRISSHILEFRTEYDPDMPVCMLSYYARILRAYKLPVYPIVVYLRQRNACIEAAYNPSIDGRDVIAFKYEVVKIRELPSAKIFENRFYGLYLLTPLMADSGLAGMTVGA
;
A
#
# COMPACT_ATOMS: atom_id res chain seq x y z
N MET A 1 -0.09 27.02 2.13
CA MET A 1 -1.13 26.08 1.61
C MET A 1 -0.68 24.66 1.91
N THR A 2 -1.28 24.01 2.91
CA THR A 2 -0.99 22.60 3.21
C THR A 2 -1.76 21.75 2.22
N ARG A 3 -1.06 21.17 1.24
CA ARG A 3 -1.66 20.24 0.28
C ARG A 3 -2.08 18.99 1.04
N ILE A 4 -3.38 18.79 1.22
CA ILE A 4 -3.91 17.54 1.77
C ILE A 4 -3.71 16.49 0.69
N SER A 5 -2.66 15.68 0.81
CA SER A 5 -2.46 14.52 -0.04
C SER A 5 -3.56 13.51 0.27
N SER A 6 -4.45 13.28 -0.69
CA SER A 6 -5.50 12.27 -0.55
C SER A 6 -4.90 10.91 -0.86
N HIS A 7 -5.05 9.96 0.05
CA HIS A 7 -4.51 8.60 -0.07
C HIS A 7 -5.64 7.60 -0.23
N ILE A 8 -5.40 6.52 -0.98
CA ILE A 8 -6.27 5.34 -0.93
C ILE A 8 -5.50 4.21 -0.24
N LEU A 9 -6.17 3.54 0.68
CA LEU A 9 -5.62 2.43 1.45
C LEU A 9 -6.36 1.15 1.08
N GLU A 10 -5.63 0.16 0.61
CA GLU A 10 -6.14 -1.20 0.41
C GLU A 10 -5.45 -2.14 1.40
N PHE A 11 -6.23 -2.84 2.23
CA PHE A 11 -5.68 -3.77 3.22
C PHE A 11 -5.72 -5.20 2.69
N ARG A 12 -4.60 -5.91 2.74
CA ARG A 12 -4.47 -7.29 2.27
C ARG A 12 -3.85 -8.17 3.34
N THR A 13 -4.44 -9.35 3.52
CA THR A 13 -3.87 -10.43 4.33
C THR A 13 -2.97 -11.34 3.50
N GLU A 14 -3.22 -11.43 2.19
CA GLU A 14 -2.55 -12.34 1.26
C GLU A 14 -2.03 -11.58 0.04
N TYR A 15 -0.90 -12.04 -0.51
CA TYR A 15 -0.37 -11.54 -1.77
C TYR A 15 -1.31 -11.94 -2.91
N ASP A 16 -1.49 -10.98 -3.81
CA ASP A 16 -2.35 -11.05 -4.96
C ASP A 16 -1.53 -10.50 -6.13
N PRO A 17 -1.23 -11.31 -7.15
CA PRO A 17 -0.44 -10.87 -8.29
C PRO A 17 -1.14 -9.78 -9.12
N ASP A 18 -2.47 -9.66 -9.05
CA ASP A 18 -3.23 -8.67 -9.81
C ASP A 18 -3.32 -7.31 -9.10
N MET A 19 -2.70 -7.18 -7.92
CA MET A 19 -2.72 -5.96 -7.11
C MET A 19 -2.30 -4.69 -7.87
N PRO A 20 -1.27 -4.69 -8.75
CA PRO A 20 -0.93 -3.51 -9.53
C PRO A 20 -2.05 -3.04 -10.46
N VAL A 21 -2.79 -3.97 -11.08
CA VAL A 21 -3.93 -3.68 -11.96
C VAL A 21 -5.12 -3.19 -11.13
N CYS A 22 -5.37 -3.79 -9.97
CA CYS A 22 -6.39 -3.34 -9.03
C CYS A 22 -6.16 -1.89 -8.59
N MET A 23 -4.92 -1.55 -8.19
CA MET A 23 -4.58 -0.19 -7.76
C MET A 23 -4.73 0.84 -8.88
N LEU A 24 -4.30 0.51 -10.10
CA LEU A 24 -4.53 1.38 -11.26
C LEU A 24 -6.03 1.60 -11.49
N SER A 25 -6.83 0.54 -11.36
CA SER A 25 -8.28 0.60 -11.56
C SER A 25 -8.97 1.49 -10.51
N TYR A 26 -8.58 1.39 -9.25
CA TYR A 26 -9.11 2.26 -8.18
C TYR A 26 -8.73 3.72 -8.42
N TYR A 27 -7.46 3.99 -8.72
CA TYR A 27 -6.98 5.32 -9.04
C TYR A 27 -7.77 5.93 -10.21
N ALA A 28 -7.92 5.19 -11.32
CA ALA A 28 -8.64 5.66 -12.49
C ALA A 28 -10.12 5.96 -12.20
N ARG A 29 -10.79 5.10 -11.41
CA ARG A 29 -12.19 5.30 -10.99
C ARG A 29 -12.34 6.58 -10.15
N ILE A 30 -11.47 6.79 -9.17
CA ILE A 30 -11.52 7.95 -8.29
C ILE A 30 -11.19 9.23 -9.05
N LEU A 31 -10.14 9.20 -9.87
CA LEU A 31 -9.77 10.33 -10.72
C LEU A 31 -10.91 10.70 -11.67
N ARG A 32 -11.59 9.71 -12.26
CA ARG A 32 -12.72 9.94 -13.16
C ARG A 32 -13.89 10.59 -12.45
N ALA A 33 -14.31 10.02 -11.31
CA ALA A 33 -15.51 10.41 -10.58
C ALA A 33 -15.35 11.75 -9.82
N TYR A 34 -14.19 11.97 -9.20
CA TYR A 34 -13.97 13.09 -8.28
C TYR A 34 -12.96 14.11 -8.75
N LYS A 35 -12.29 13.88 -9.90
CA LYS A 35 -11.18 14.71 -10.41
C LYS A 35 -10.06 14.91 -9.37
N LEU A 36 -9.91 13.93 -8.48
CA LEU A 36 -9.00 13.98 -7.36
C LEU A 36 -7.84 13.01 -7.61
N PRO A 37 -6.61 13.49 -7.78
CA PRO A 37 -5.44 12.62 -7.78
C PRO A 37 -5.22 12.11 -6.35
N VAL A 38 -5.12 10.79 -6.23
CA VAL A 38 -4.88 10.11 -4.96
C VAL A 38 -3.62 9.28 -5.02
N TYR A 39 -2.89 9.19 -3.91
CA TYR A 39 -1.71 8.33 -3.84
C TYR A 39 -2.12 6.93 -3.32
N PRO A 40 -1.98 5.86 -4.13
CA PRO A 40 -2.39 4.52 -3.74
C PRO A 40 -1.37 3.84 -2.83
N ILE A 41 -1.87 3.19 -1.79
CA ILE A 41 -1.08 2.46 -0.82
C ILE A 41 -1.77 1.12 -0.55
N VAL A 42 -1.01 0.03 -0.66
CA VAL A 42 -1.43 -1.31 -0.25
C VAL A 42 -0.73 -1.68 1.04
N VAL A 43 -1.51 -2.11 2.03
CA VAL A 43 -1.02 -2.47 3.36
C VAL A 43 -1.17 -3.98 3.57
N TYR A 44 -0.05 -4.68 3.72
CA TYR A 44 -0.01 -6.11 4.01
C TYR A 44 0.09 -6.36 5.51
N LEU A 45 -0.90 -7.09 6.04
CA LEU A 45 -1.03 -7.34 7.48
C LEU A 45 -0.23 -8.56 7.97
N ARG A 46 -0.03 -9.56 7.10
CA ARG A 46 0.73 -10.77 7.41
C ARG A 46 2.14 -10.67 6.83
N GLN A 47 3.08 -11.28 7.54
CA GLN A 47 4.46 -11.37 7.08
C GLN A 47 4.53 -12.35 5.91
N ARG A 48 5.05 -11.89 4.77
CA ARG A 48 5.30 -12.73 3.61
C ARG A 48 6.63 -12.35 2.99
N ASN A 49 7.47 -13.35 2.75
CA ASN A 49 8.75 -13.21 2.07
C ASN A 49 8.61 -13.02 0.55
N ALA A 50 7.44 -12.57 0.08
CA ALA A 50 7.23 -12.29 -1.33
C ALA A 50 7.83 -10.93 -1.68
N CYS A 51 8.50 -10.86 -2.84
CA CYS A 51 8.71 -9.60 -3.54
C CYS A 51 7.33 -9.14 -4.03
N ILE A 52 6.82 -8.04 -3.47
CA ILE A 52 5.52 -7.51 -3.84
C ILE A 52 5.78 -6.37 -4.82
N GLU A 53 5.26 -6.50 -6.03
CA GLU A 53 5.42 -5.49 -7.07
C GLU A 53 4.68 -4.21 -6.67
N ALA A 54 5.36 -3.06 -6.70
CA ALA A 54 4.81 -1.76 -6.34
C ALA A 54 4.57 -0.86 -7.57
N ALA A 55 4.50 -1.47 -8.76
CA ALA A 55 4.31 -0.75 -10.01
C ALA A 55 3.59 -1.61 -11.05
N TYR A 56 2.92 -0.93 -12.00
CA TYR A 56 2.33 -1.53 -13.19
C TYR A 56 2.85 -0.79 -14.42
N ASN A 57 3.71 -1.45 -15.19
CA ASN A 57 4.40 -0.87 -16.35
C ASN A 57 4.30 -1.79 -17.59
N PRO A 58 3.11 -1.91 -18.21
CA PRO A 58 2.96 -2.72 -19.41
C PRO A 58 3.65 -2.05 -20.62
N SER A 59 4.26 -2.87 -21.47
CA SER A 59 4.73 -2.44 -22.80
C SER A 59 4.00 -3.20 -23.92
N ILE A 60 3.77 -2.51 -25.03
CA ILE A 60 3.22 -3.08 -26.27
C ILE A 60 4.19 -2.68 -27.39
N ASP A 61 4.67 -3.67 -28.15
CA ASP A 61 5.64 -3.48 -29.24
C ASP A 61 6.89 -2.68 -28.81
N GLY A 62 7.38 -2.95 -27.60
CA GLY A 62 8.56 -2.30 -27.02
C GLY A 62 8.32 -0.85 -26.58
N ARG A 63 7.07 -0.38 -26.52
CA ARG A 63 6.72 0.95 -26.03
C ARG A 63 5.97 0.85 -24.71
N ASP A 64 6.43 1.58 -23.70
CA ASP A 64 5.73 1.73 -22.43
C ASP A 64 4.37 2.41 -22.67
N VAL A 65 3.30 1.73 -22.27
CA VAL A 65 1.93 2.24 -22.45
C VAL A 65 1.52 3.05 -21.23
N ILE A 66 1.86 2.56 -20.04
CA ILE A 66 1.53 3.16 -18.74
C ILE A 66 2.74 2.98 -17.83
N ALA A 67 3.04 4.00 -17.02
CA ALA A 67 3.93 3.88 -15.88
C ALA A 67 3.17 4.26 -14.62
N PHE A 68 2.68 3.26 -13.89
CA PHE A 68 1.90 3.46 -12.67
C PHE A 68 2.67 2.96 -11.46
N LYS A 69 2.79 3.80 -10.43
CA LYS A 69 3.47 3.48 -9.18
C LYS A 69 2.53 3.68 -8.00
N TYR A 70 2.71 2.85 -7.00
CA TYR A 70 1.99 2.92 -5.74
C TYR A 70 2.92 2.49 -4.60
N GLU A 71 2.49 2.69 -3.36
CA GLU A 71 3.27 2.27 -2.20
C GLU A 71 2.79 0.93 -1.66
N VAL A 72 3.74 0.09 -1.27
CA VAL A 72 3.46 -1.17 -0.57
C VAL A 72 4.04 -1.05 0.83
N VAL A 73 3.18 -1.18 1.83
CA VAL A 73 3.56 -1.17 3.24
C VAL A 73 3.36 -2.57 3.82
N LYS A 74 4.44 -3.18 4.31
CA LYS A 74 4.37 -4.42 5.09
C LYS A 74 4.32 -4.05 6.57
N ILE A 75 3.16 -4.15 7.20
CA ILE A 75 2.92 -3.54 8.51
C ILE A 75 3.85 -4.09 9.59
N ARG A 76 4.15 -5.40 9.54
CA ARG A 76 5.03 -6.09 10.49
C ARG A 76 6.51 -5.75 10.35
N GLU A 77 6.90 -5.17 9.22
CA GLU A 77 8.28 -4.72 8.95
C GLU A 77 8.43 -3.22 9.22
N LEU A 78 7.32 -2.50 9.39
CA LEU A 78 7.31 -1.06 9.63
C LEU A 78 7.55 -0.77 11.12
N PRO A 79 8.53 0.06 11.49
CA PRO A 79 8.64 0.59 12.84
C PRO A 79 7.52 1.60 13.12
N SER A 80 6.93 1.57 14.31
CA SER A 80 5.81 2.44 14.71
C SER A 80 6.15 3.93 14.60
N ALA A 81 7.39 4.31 14.92
CA ALA A 81 7.91 5.67 14.77
C ALA A 81 7.76 6.20 13.33
N LYS A 82 7.87 5.33 12.31
CA LYS A 82 7.76 5.72 10.90
C LYS A 82 6.35 6.13 10.47
N ILE A 83 5.29 5.72 11.19
CA ILE A 83 3.93 6.22 10.91
C ILE A 83 3.85 7.73 11.14
N PHE A 84 4.43 8.19 12.23
CA PHE A 84 4.39 9.58 12.66
C PHE A 84 5.17 10.48 11.69
N GLU A 85 6.28 9.98 11.16
CA GLU A 85 7.11 10.68 10.16
C GLU A 85 6.42 10.75 8.79
N ASN A 86 5.84 9.65 8.33
CA ASN A 86 5.31 9.53 6.96
C ASN A 86 3.85 9.99 6.83
N ARG A 87 3.25 10.55 7.89
CA ARG A 87 1.86 11.06 7.90
C ARG A 87 0.81 10.01 7.51
N PHE A 88 1.08 8.73 7.79
CA PHE A 88 0.10 7.65 7.64
C PHE A 88 -0.87 7.63 8.82
N TYR A 89 -1.54 8.75 9.11
CA TYR A 89 -2.41 8.88 10.29
C TYR A 89 -3.48 7.78 10.37
N GLY A 90 -3.94 7.25 9.22
CA GLY A 90 -4.87 6.12 9.16
C GLY A 90 -4.32 4.78 9.67
N LEU A 91 -3.00 4.64 9.84
CA LEU A 91 -2.35 3.39 10.26
C LEU A 91 -2.05 3.34 11.76
N TYR A 92 -2.35 4.38 12.55
CA TYR A 92 -2.09 4.37 14.00
C TYR A 92 -2.76 3.22 14.73
N LEU A 93 -3.99 2.87 14.32
CA LEU A 93 -4.73 1.74 14.90
C LEU A 93 -4.05 0.39 14.65
N LEU A 94 -3.08 0.33 13.74
CA LEU A 94 -2.31 -0.86 13.41
C LEU A 94 -0.92 -0.89 14.07
N THR A 95 -0.59 0.09 14.91
CA THR A 95 0.64 0.08 15.72
C THR A 95 0.86 -1.23 16.49
N PRO A 96 -0.17 -1.94 17.01
CA PRO A 96 0.05 -3.23 17.67
C PRO A 96 0.48 -4.37 16.73
N LEU A 97 0.55 -4.16 15.41
CA LEU A 97 0.99 -5.17 14.44
C LEU A 97 2.38 -4.87 13.85
N MET A 98 3.06 -3.84 14.36
CA MET A 98 4.32 -3.31 13.84
C MET A 98 5.56 -3.94 14.45
N ALA A 99 6.72 -3.75 13.81
CA ALA A 99 7.95 -4.46 14.13
C ALA A 99 8.37 -4.36 15.60
N ASP A 100 8.21 -3.18 16.20
CA ASP A 100 8.56 -2.84 17.58
C ASP A 100 7.40 -3.03 18.58
N SER A 101 6.23 -3.47 18.10
CA SER A 101 5.11 -3.83 18.96
C SER A 101 5.29 -5.26 19.47
N GLY A 102 5.15 -5.45 20.80
CA GLY A 102 5.35 -6.75 21.45
C GLY A 102 4.42 -7.88 20.96
N LEU A 103 3.44 -7.57 20.11
CA LEU A 103 2.50 -8.52 19.51
C LEU A 103 2.94 -9.02 18.12
N ALA A 104 3.94 -8.42 17.48
CA ALA A 104 4.43 -8.88 16.17
C ALA A 104 5.02 -10.31 16.22
N GLY A 105 5.49 -10.72 17.40
CA GLY A 105 6.02 -12.07 17.66
C GLY A 105 4.97 -13.15 17.99
N MET A 106 3.68 -12.81 18.15
CA MET A 106 2.63 -13.80 18.37
C MET A 106 2.20 -14.39 17.01
N THR A 107 2.84 -15.50 16.63
CA THR A 107 2.29 -16.43 15.65
C THR A 107 1.01 -17.04 16.24
N VAL A 108 -0.16 -16.61 15.75
CA VAL A 108 -1.39 -17.35 16.00
C VAL A 108 -1.23 -18.67 15.25
N GLY A 109 -0.90 -19.72 16.00
CA GLY A 109 -0.81 -21.08 15.49
C GLY A 109 -2.12 -21.46 14.82
N ALA A 110 -2.00 -21.98 13.59
CA ALA A 110 -3.03 -22.75 12.93
C ALA A 110 -3.01 -24.19 13.47
#